data_AF-A0A0N9QDU6-F1
#
_entry.id   AF-A0A0N9QDU6-F1
#
_cell.length_a   1.000
_cell.length_b   1.000
_cell.length_c   1.000
_cell.angle_alpha   90.00
_cell.angle_beta   90.00
_cell.angle_gamma   90.00
#
_symmetry.space_group_name_H-M   'P 1'
#
loop_
_entity.id
_entity.type
_entity.pdbx_description
1 polymer ?
#
loop_
_entity_poly.entity_id
_entity_poly.type
_entity_poly.pdbx_seq_one_letter_code
_entity_poly.pdbx_strand_id
1 'polypeptide(L)'
;VRLYQIADGVWSHIATQSFDGAVYPSNGLIVRDGDELLLIDTAWGAKNTAALLAEIEKQIGLPVTRAVSTHFHDDRVGGVDVLRAAGVATYASPSTRRLAEAEGNEIPTHSLEGLSSSGDAVRFGPVELFYPGAAHSTDNLVVYVPSANVLYGGCAVHELSRTSAGNVADADLAEWPTSVERIQKHYPEAEVVIPGHGL
;
A
#
# COMPACT_ATOMS: atom_id res chain seq x y z
N VAL A 1 15.08 0.36 6.43
CA VAL A 1 14.36 0.01 5.20
C VAL A 1 15.23 -0.90 4.34
N ARG A 2 14.62 -1.86 3.65
CA ARG A 2 15.23 -2.75 2.65
C ARG A 2 14.37 -2.74 1.40
N LEU A 3 14.99 -2.94 0.23
CA LEU A 3 14.27 -3.18 -1.02
C LEU A 3 14.48 -4.64 -1.41
N TYR A 4 13.43 -5.28 -1.91
CA TYR A 4 13.48 -6.65 -2.40
C TYR A 4 12.88 -6.69 -3.80
N GLN A 5 13.67 -7.13 -4.79
CA GLN A 5 13.20 -7.21 -6.17
C GLN A 5 12.32 -8.45 -6.35
N ILE A 6 11.10 -8.23 -6.83
CA ILE A 6 10.09 -9.28 -7.05
C ILE A 6 10.11 -9.73 -8.50
N ALA A 7 10.17 -8.75 -9.41
CA ALA A 7 10.25 -8.95 -10.85
C ALA A 7 11.04 -7.81 -11.50
N ASP A 8 11.19 -7.84 -12.82
CA ASP A 8 11.73 -6.68 -13.54
C ASP A 8 10.81 -5.47 -13.34
N GLY A 9 11.38 -4.34 -12.90
CA GLY A 9 10.62 -3.12 -12.62
C GLY A 9 9.69 -3.16 -11.40
N VAL A 10 9.73 -4.21 -10.55
CA VAL A 10 8.85 -4.34 -9.37
C VAL A 10 9.64 -4.75 -8.14
N TRP A 11 9.52 -3.96 -7.07
CA TRP A 11 10.15 -4.22 -5.78
C TRP A 11 9.14 -4.08 -4.65
N SER A 12 9.29 -4.85 -3.58
CA SER A 12 8.75 -4.45 -2.28
C SER A 12 9.76 -3.58 -1.53
N HIS A 13 9.26 -2.68 -0.71
CA HIS A 13 10.05 -2.06 0.35
C HIS A 13 9.60 -2.59 1.70
N ILE A 14 10.57 -2.85 2.59
CA ILE A 14 10.33 -3.45 3.90
C ILE A 14 10.95 -2.55 4.97
N ALA A 15 10.10 -2.11 5.90
CA ALA A 15 10.49 -1.34 7.07
C ALA A 15 10.06 -2.07 8.36
N THR A 16 10.57 -1.60 9.50
CA THR A 16 10.12 -2.06 10.81
C THR A 16 9.77 -0.87 11.68
N GLN A 17 8.78 -1.06 12.55
CA GLN A 17 8.38 -0.07 13.54
C GLN A 17 8.12 -0.74 14.89
N SER A 18 8.39 -0.01 15.97
CA SER A 18 8.02 -0.43 17.32
C SER A 18 6.61 0.06 17.66
N PHE A 19 5.74 -0.87 18.04
CA PHE A 19 4.38 -0.58 18.48
C PHE A 19 4.04 -1.50 19.66
N ASP A 20 3.49 -0.92 20.73
CA ASP A 20 3.11 -1.62 21.96
C ASP A 20 4.15 -2.62 22.51
N GLY A 21 5.42 -2.20 22.51
CA GLY A 21 6.54 -3.00 23.03
C GLY A 21 7.04 -4.13 22.12
N ALA A 22 6.45 -4.31 20.94
CA ALA A 22 6.89 -5.27 19.92
C ALA A 22 7.37 -4.56 18.65
N VAL A 23 8.12 -5.28 17.80
CA VAL A 23 8.61 -4.79 16.52
C VAL A 23 7.88 -5.52 15.40
N TYR A 24 7.26 -4.77 14.49
CA TYR A 24 6.51 -5.31 13.37
C TYR A 24 7.15 -4.92 12.04
N PRO A 25 7.27 -5.85 11.07
CA PRO A 25 7.60 -5.50 9.70
C PRO A 25 6.39 -4.84 9.02
N SER A 26 6.63 -3.98 8.03
CA SER A 26 5.60 -3.47 7.13
C SER A 26 6.16 -3.40 5.72
N ASN A 27 5.33 -3.84 4.76
CA ASN A 27 5.64 -3.86 3.35
C ASN A 27 4.91 -2.73 2.62
N GLY A 28 5.52 -2.23 1.56
CA GLY A 28 4.84 -1.57 0.45
C GLY A 28 5.49 -1.94 -0.88
N LEU A 29 5.13 -1.24 -1.96
CA LEU A 29 5.53 -1.60 -3.33
C LEU A 29 6.18 -0.43 -4.06
N ILE A 30 7.12 -0.72 -4.96
CA ILE A 30 7.71 0.22 -5.90
C ILE A 30 7.57 -0.38 -7.29
N VAL A 31 7.00 0.39 -8.22
CA VAL A 31 6.76 -0.06 -9.60
C VAL A 31 7.33 0.97 -10.56
N ARG A 32 8.14 0.51 -11.51
CA ARG A 32 8.71 1.35 -12.57
C ARG A 32 7.63 1.79 -13.56
N ASP A 33 7.61 3.08 -13.89
CA ASP A 33 6.75 3.69 -14.91
C ASP A 33 7.63 4.51 -15.87
N GLY A 34 8.17 3.87 -16.91
CA GLY A 34 9.14 4.49 -17.81
C GLY A 34 10.45 4.82 -17.09
N ASP A 35 10.76 6.11 -16.99
CA ASP A 35 11.96 6.65 -16.30
C ASP A 35 11.63 7.19 -14.89
N GLU A 36 10.46 6.85 -14.36
CA GLU A 36 9.97 7.25 -13.03
C GLU A 36 9.55 6.03 -12.21
N LEU A 37 9.25 6.25 -10.93
CA LEU A 37 8.74 5.25 -10.01
C LEU A 37 7.39 5.68 -9.42
N LEU A 38 6.47 4.72 -9.36
CA LEU A 38 5.27 4.76 -8.54
C LEU A 38 5.55 4.04 -7.22
N LEU A 39 5.32 4.73 -6.11
CA LEU A 39 5.38 4.16 -4.76
C LEU A 39 3.98 3.78 -4.27
N ILE A 40 3.84 2.62 -3.64
CA ILE A 40 2.65 2.18 -2.92
C ILE A 40 3.01 2.05 -1.44
N ASP A 41 2.25 2.78 -0.61
CA ASP A 41 2.42 2.97 0.82
C ASP A 41 3.76 3.58 1.26
N THR A 42 3.72 4.33 2.36
CA THR A 42 4.91 4.82 3.07
C THR A 42 5.66 3.70 3.81
N ALA A 43 6.83 3.99 4.36
CA ALA A 43 7.62 3.03 5.14
C ALA A 43 7.31 3.07 6.66
N TRP A 44 6.09 3.44 7.04
CA TRP A 44 5.63 3.59 8.43
C TRP A 44 6.44 4.62 9.24
N GLY A 45 6.09 5.90 9.02
CA GLY A 45 6.59 7.05 9.74
C GLY A 45 7.69 7.83 9.00
N ALA A 46 7.79 9.13 9.28
CA ALA A 46 8.66 10.07 8.59
C ALA A 46 10.14 9.62 8.48
N LYS A 47 10.72 9.10 9.57
CA LYS A 47 12.13 8.65 9.59
C LYS A 47 12.37 7.48 8.63
N ASN A 48 11.47 6.50 8.63
CA ASN A 48 11.60 5.35 7.74
C ASN A 48 11.32 5.76 6.29
N THR A 49 10.35 6.64 6.04
CA THR A 49 10.05 7.12 4.68
C THR A 49 11.19 7.94 4.08
N ALA A 50 11.89 8.75 4.88
CA ALA A 50 13.12 9.41 4.44
C ALA A 50 14.23 8.39 4.10
N ALA A 51 14.39 7.35 4.92
CA ALA A 51 15.34 6.27 4.64
C ALA A 51 14.94 5.44 3.41
N LEU A 52 13.64 5.27 3.14
CA LEU A 52 13.13 4.63 1.93
C LEU A 52 13.56 5.40 0.68
N LEU A 53 13.32 6.71 0.63
CA LEU A 53 13.74 7.54 -0.51
C LEU A 53 15.25 7.47 -0.74
N ALA A 54 16.05 7.47 0.33
CA ALA A 54 17.50 7.32 0.22
C ALA A 54 17.93 5.95 -0.33
N GLU A 55 17.25 4.86 0.06
CA GLU A 55 17.53 3.52 -0.48
C GLU A 55 17.06 3.37 -1.93
N ILE A 56 15.94 3.98 -2.32
CA ILE A 56 15.47 4.02 -3.70
C ILE A 56 16.50 4.72 -4.60
N GLU A 57 16.96 5.91 -4.20
CA GLU A 57 17.99 6.64 -4.95
C GLU A 57 19.27 5.82 -5.09
N LYS A 58 19.72 5.20 -4.00
CA LYS A 58 20.96 4.42 -3.97
C LYS A 58 20.92 3.15 -4.83
N GLN A 59 19.78 2.44 -4.86
CA GLN A 59 19.69 1.11 -5.46
C GLN A 59 19.01 1.10 -6.84
N ILE A 60 18.07 2.02 -7.08
CA ILE A 60 17.30 2.10 -8.33
C ILE A 60 17.71 3.34 -9.13
N GLY A 61 17.89 4.49 -8.48
CA GLY A 61 18.36 5.72 -9.12
C GLY A 61 17.37 6.38 -10.08
N LEU A 62 16.07 6.12 -9.90
CA LEU A 62 14.98 6.78 -10.63
C LEU A 62 14.11 7.59 -9.66
N PRO A 63 13.54 8.73 -10.08
CA PRO A 63 12.72 9.57 -9.22
C PRO A 63 11.38 8.91 -8.89
N VAL A 64 11.00 8.94 -7.62
CA VAL A 64 9.62 8.69 -7.20
C VAL A 64 8.80 9.94 -7.50
N THR A 65 7.83 9.85 -8.41
CA THR A 65 7.01 11.01 -8.81
C THR A 65 5.61 10.98 -8.22
N ARG A 66 5.08 9.78 -7.98
CA ARG A 66 3.76 9.56 -7.40
C ARG A 66 3.81 8.52 -6.29
N ALA A 67 2.96 8.69 -5.29
CA ALA A 67 2.73 7.71 -4.24
C ALA A 67 1.24 7.49 -3.99
N VAL A 68 0.82 6.26 -3.74
CA VAL A 68 -0.56 5.88 -3.36
C VAL A 68 -0.54 5.26 -1.96
N SER A 69 -1.32 5.79 -1.03
CA SER A 69 -1.60 5.12 0.25
C SER A 69 -2.87 4.29 0.15
N THR A 70 -2.80 3.02 0.55
CA THR A 70 -3.86 2.02 0.33
C THR A 70 -4.95 2.01 1.38
N HIS A 71 -4.70 2.52 2.58
CA HIS A 71 -5.71 2.86 3.58
C HIS A 71 -5.14 3.92 4.55
N PHE A 72 -5.95 4.34 5.53
CA PHE A 72 -5.67 5.53 6.35
C PHE A 72 -4.71 5.33 7.53
N HIS A 73 -4.34 4.09 7.87
CA HIS A 73 -3.47 3.82 9.01
C HIS A 73 -2.04 4.33 8.80
N ASP A 74 -1.34 4.61 9.90
CA ASP A 74 -0.03 5.28 9.92
C ASP A 74 1.09 4.49 9.23
N ASP A 75 0.95 3.17 9.13
CA ASP A 75 1.85 2.33 8.34
C ASP A 75 1.74 2.56 6.82
N ARG A 76 0.67 3.22 6.37
CA ARG A 76 0.40 3.55 4.97
C ARG A 76 0.55 5.02 4.65
N VAL A 77 0.19 5.91 5.58
CA VAL A 77 0.24 7.37 5.40
C VAL A 77 1.34 8.06 6.19
N GLY A 78 1.91 7.43 7.23
CA GLY A 78 2.96 8.01 8.05
C GLY A 78 4.23 8.30 7.26
N GLY A 79 4.53 9.57 7.01
CA GLY A 79 5.61 10.02 6.13
C GLY A 79 5.16 10.52 4.75
N VAL A 80 3.85 10.63 4.49
CA VAL A 80 3.29 11.37 3.34
C VAL A 80 3.83 12.80 3.25
N ASP A 81 4.05 13.48 4.36
CA ASP A 81 4.61 14.83 4.41
C ASP A 81 6.09 14.84 3.97
N VAL A 82 6.84 13.77 4.28
CA VAL A 82 8.21 13.59 3.79
C VAL A 82 8.21 13.41 2.27
N LEU A 83 7.28 12.59 1.74
CA LEU A 83 7.12 12.42 0.29
C LEU A 83 6.75 13.75 -0.38
N ARG A 84 5.81 14.49 0.19
CA ARG A 84 5.37 15.80 -0.34
C ARG A 84 6.53 16.80 -0.35
N ALA A 85 7.31 16.87 0.73
CA ALA A 85 8.48 17.74 0.82
C ALA A 85 9.58 17.38 -0.19
N ALA A 86 9.65 16.11 -0.61
CA ALA A 86 10.53 15.63 -1.67
C ALA A 86 9.97 15.85 -3.10
N GLY A 87 8.79 16.46 -3.24
CA GLY A 87 8.16 16.72 -4.54
C GLY A 87 7.30 15.58 -5.09
N VAL A 88 7.03 14.54 -4.31
CA VAL A 88 6.17 13.42 -4.70
C VAL A 88 4.69 13.83 -4.62
N ALA A 89 3.92 13.58 -5.68
CA ALA A 89 2.47 13.75 -5.65
C ALA A 89 1.82 12.56 -4.92
N THR A 90 1.20 12.83 -3.76
CA THR A 90 0.63 11.80 -2.88
C THR A 90 -0.89 11.66 -3.11
N TYR A 91 -1.35 10.42 -3.27
CA TYR A 91 -2.72 10.06 -3.62
C TYR A 91 -3.32 9.07 -2.62
N ALA A 92 -4.63 9.19 -2.39
CA ALA A 92 -5.44 8.14 -1.79
C ALA A 92 -6.92 8.32 -2.17
N SER A 93 -7.76 7.33 -1.86
CA SER A 93 -9.21 7.46 -2.07
C SER A 93 -9.79 8.62 -1.22
N PRO A 94 -10.91 9.24 -1.63
CA PRO A 94 -11.62 10.19 -0.78
C PRO A 94 -12.00 9.64 0.59
N SER A 95 -12.24 8.32 0.70
CA SER A 95 -12.51 7.65 1.98
C SER A 95 -11.28 7.66 2.89
N THR A 96 -10.14 7.21 2.36
CA THR A 96 -8.85 7.20 3.05
C THR A 96 -8.43 8.58 3.53
N ARG A 97 -8.57 9.60 2.69
CA ARG A 97 -8.23 10.99 3.07
C ARG A 97 -9.07 11.48 4.24
N ARG A 98 -10.38 11.17 4.25
CA ARG A 98 -11.31 11.55 5.33
C ARG A 98 -11.01 10.81 6.63
N LEU A 99 -10.74 9.51 6.55
CA LEU A 99 -10.44 8.69 7.72
C LEU A 99 -9.08 9.08 8.33
N ALA A 100 -8.08 9.37 7.49
CA ALA A 100 -6.79 9.87 7.96
C ALA A 100 -6.95 11.22 8.70
N GLU A 101 -7.75 12.14 8.15
CA GLU A 101 -8.07 13.41 8.82
C GLU A 101 -8.76 13.20 10.17
N ALA A 102 -9.73 12.27 10.23
CA ALA A 102 -10.46 11.97 11.46
C ALA A 102 -9.57 11.35 12.55
N GLU A 103 -8.59 10.53 12.16
CA GLU A 103 -7.61 9.90 13.07
C GLU A 103 -6.46 10.84 13.47
N GLY A 104 -6.32 11.99 12.79
CA GLY A 104 -5.19 12.90 12.98
C GLY A 104 -3.89 12.41 12.31
N ASN A 105 -3.99 11.51 11.35
CA ASN A 105 -2.87 11.03 10.55
C ASN A 105 -2.53 12.01 9.41
N GLU A 106 -1.37 11.81 8.77
CA GLU A 106 -0.98 12.58 7.59
C GLU A 106 -1.92 12.29 6.41
N ILE A 107 -2.27 13.33 5.63
CA ILE A 107 -3.30 13.23 4.59
C ILE A 107 -2.67 13.32 3.18
N PRO A 108 -2.84 12.28 2.33
CA PRO A 108 -2.48 12.36 0.92
C PRO A 108 -3.16 13.53 0.20
N THR A 109 -2.39 14.22 -0.65
CA THR A 109 -2.78 15.51 -1.23
C THR A 109 -3.92 15.38 -2.25
N HIS A 110 -3.84 14.37 -3.10
CA HIS A 110 -4.74 14.16 -4.23
C HIS A 110 -5.75 13.04 -3.96
N SER A 111 -6.95 13.18 -4.53
CA SER A 111 -8.00 12.15 -4.50
C SER A 111 -7.92 11.23 -5.71
N LEU A 112 -8.12 9.93 -5.46
CA LEU A 112 -8.36 8.91 -6.48
C LEU A 112 -9.87 8.73 -6.68
N GLU A 113 -10.37 9.11 -7.84
CA GLU A 113 -11.78 8.94 -8.20
C GLU A 113 -12.07 7.54 -8.75
N GLY A 114 -13.33 7.12 -8.72
CA GLY A 114 -13.76 5.84 -9.32
C GLY A 114 -13.39 4.60 -8.50
N LEU A 115 -13.20 4.74 -7.18
CA LEU A 115 -12.89 3.66 -6.24
C LEU A 115 -13.83 3.69 -5.01
N SER A 116 -15.12 3.94 -5.23
CA SER A 116 -16.08 4.16 -4.14
C SER A 116 -17.01 2.98 -3.88
N SER A 117 -17.14 2.07 -4.85
CA SER A 117 -18.01 0.89 -4.78
C SER A 117 -17.18 -0.39 -4.81
N SER A 118 -17.53 -1.38 -4.00
CA SER A 118 -16.81 -2.67 -3.98
C SER A 118 -16.83 -3.32 -5.37
N GLY A 119 -15.65 -3.64 -5.89
CA GLY A 119 -15.46 -4.12 -7.26
C GLY A 119 -14.99 -3.05 -8.26
N ASP A 120 -14.91 -1.78 -7.84
CA ASP A 120 -14.36 -0.71 -8.68
C ASP A 120 -12.86 -0.92 -8.89
N ALA A 121 -12.42 -0.70 -10.13
CA ALA A 121 -11.02 -0.78 -10.54
C ALA A 121 -10.66 0.44 -11.40
N VAL A 122 -9.49 1.03 -11.17
CA VAL A 122 -8.95 2.11 -12.01
C VAL A 122 -7.49 1.88 -12.32
N ARG A 123 -7.11 2.18 -13.57
CA ARG A 123 -5.70 2.17 -13.95
C ARG A 123 -5.00 3.41 -13.40
N PHE A 124 -3.82 3.23 -12.83
CA PHE A 124 -2.96 4.31 -12.37
C PHE A 124 -1.50 4.06 -12.80
N GLY A 125 -1.13 4.54 -14.00
CA GLY A 125 0.18 4.29 -14.57
C GLY A 125 0.42 2.79 -14.85
N PRO A 126 1.43 2.15 -14.22
CA PRO A 126 1.80 0.76 -14.46
C PRO A 126 0.96 -0.24 -13.66
N VAL A 127 0.03 0.22 -12.81
CA VAL A 127 -0.79 -0.63 -11.94
C VAL A 127 -2.29 -0.44 -12.17
N GLU A 128 -3.06 -1.41 -11.71
CA GLU A 128 -4.49 -1.28 -11.44
C GLU A 128 -4.72 -1.16 -9.93
N LEU A 129 -5.50 -0.17 -9.50
CA LEU A 129 -5.97 -0.01 -8.14
C LEU A 129 -7.37 -0.59 -8.06
N PHE A 130 -7.65 -1.40 -7.03
CA PHE A 130 -8.92 -2.06 -6.85
C PHE A 130 -9.46 -1.89 -5.45
N TYR A 131 -10.73 -1.53 -5.34
CA TYR A 131 -11.44 -1.50 -4.07
C TYR A 131 -12.26 -2.79 -3.92
N PRO A 132 -11.81 -3.78 -3.14
CA PRO A 132 -12.51 -5.06 -2.99
C PRO A 132 -13.76 -4.99 -2.10
N GLY A 133 -14.00 -3.85 -1.44
CA GLY A 133 -14.91 -3.72 -0.32
C GLY A 133 -14.17 -3.69 1.03
N ALA A 134 -14.92 -3.41 2.09
CA ALA A 134 -14.38 -3.34 3.44
C ALA A 134 -13.76 -4.68 3.86
N ALA A 135 -12.59 -4.60 4.50
CA ALA A 135 -11.85 -5.76 5.01
C ALA A 135 -11.08 -5.36 6.27
N HIS A 136 -9.74 -5.19 6.19
CA HIS A 136 -8.92 -4.68 7.30
C HIS A 136 -9.35 -3.27 7.74
N SER A 137 -9.79 -2.47 6.78
CA SER A 137 -10.42 -1.17 6.99
C SER A 137 -11.55 -0.99 5.97
N THR A 138 -12.37 0.03 6.14
CA THR A 138 -13.47 0.31 5.20
C THR A 138 -12.98 0.92 3.87
N ASP A 139 -11.73 1.39 3.81
CA ASP A 139 -11.15 2.11 2.68
C ASP A 139 -9.97 1.39 2.02
N ASN A 140 -9.67 0.15 2.42
CA ASN A 140 -8.51 -0.56 1.88
C ASN A 140 -8.58 -0.76 0.36
N LEU A 141 -7.48 -0.45 -0.30
CA LEU A 141 -7.23 -0.79 -1.70
C LEU A 141 -6.23 -1.94 -1.79
N VAL A 142 -6.34 -2.71 -2.86
CA VAL A 142 -5.27 -3.61 -3.33
C VAL A 142 -4.73 -3.09 -4.66
N VAL A 143 -3.51 -3.49 -4.99
CA VAL A 143 -2.79 -3.00 -6.17
C VAL A 143 -2.29 -4.17 -7.00
N TYR A 144 -2.57 -4.18 -8.29
CA TYR A 144 -2.12 -5.22 -9.21
C TYR A 144 -1.17 -4.67 -10.26
N VAL A 145 -0.06 -5.37 -10.49
CA VAL A 145 0.94 -5.06 -11.52
C VAL A 145 0.82 -6.08 -12.66
N PRO A 146 0.04 -5.78 -13.72
CA PRO A 146 -0.30 -6.76 -14.74
C PRO A 146 0.91 -7.24 -15.56
N SER A 147 1.96 -6.43 -15.71
CA SER A 147 3.17 -6.83 -16.43
C SER A 147 4.01 -7.88 -15.70
N ALA A 148 3.76 -8.10 -14.41
CA ALA A 148 4.53 -8.99 -13.55
C ALA A 148 3.68 -10.02 -12.81
N ASN A 149 2.36 -10.05 -13.01
CA ASN A 149 1.40 -10.88 -12.27
C ASN A 149 1.58 -10.74 -10.74
N VAL A 150 1.91 -9.54 -10.26
CA VAL A 150 2.14 -9.25 -8.83
C VAL A 150 0.91 -8.56 -8.24
N LEU A 151 0.34 -9.14 -7.18
CA LEU A 151 -0.72 -8.56 -6.39
C LEU A 151 -0.19 -8.08 -5.03
N TYR A 152 -0.27 -6.79 -4.77
CA TYR A 152 -0.08 -6.22 -3.45
C TYR A 152 -1.42 -6.12 -2.73
N GLY A 153 -1.61 -6.97 -1.72
CA GLY A 153 -2.87 -7.09 -0.98
C GLY A 153 -3.02 -6.13 0.19
N GLY A 154 -1.95 -5.40 0.55
CA GLY A 154 -1.93 -4.53 1.72
C GLY A 154 -2.34 -5.27 3.00
N CYS A 155 -2.87 -4.54 3.98
CA CYS A 155 -3.28 -5.14 5.26
C CYS A 155 -4.53 -6.02 5.17
N ALA A 156 -5.26 -6.01 4.06
CA ALA A 156 -6.39 -6.93 3.83
C ALA A 156 -5.93 -8.38 3.60
N VAL A 157 -4.65 -8.61 3.31
CA VAL A 157 -4.05 -9.94 3.14
C VAL A 157 -3.02 -10.18 4.24
N HIS A 158 -3.17 -11.28 4.98
CA HIS A 158 -2.22 -11.72 5.99
C HIS A 158 -1.16 -12.67 5.41
N GLU A 159 0.05 -12.60 5.94
CA GLU A 159 1.06 -13.64 5.70
C GLU A 159 0.65 -15.01 6.25
N LEU A 160 1.19 -16.08 5.67
CA LEU A 160 0.87 -17.46 6.06
C LEU A 160 1.24 -17.80 7.52
N SER A 161 2.29 -17.17 8.06
CA SER A 161 2.77 -17.46 9.43
C SER A 161 1.85 -16.88 10.51
N ARG A 162 1.01 -15.90 10.16
CA ARG A 162 0.11 -15.21 11.07
C ARG A 162 -1.18 -16.01 11.28
N THR A 163 -1.32 -16.58 12.47
CA THR A 163 -2.47 -17.43 12.84
C THR A 163 -3.53 -16.70 13.68
N SER A 164 -3.38 -15.39 13.89
CA SER A 164 -4.34 -14.55 14.62
C SER A 164 -4.68 -13.27 13.84
N ALA A 165 -5.83 -12.68 14.15
CA ALA A 165 -6.38 -11.56 13.38
C ALA A 165 -5.55 -10.26 13.48
N GLY A 166 -4.75 -10.07 14.53
CA GLY A 166 -4.03 -8.83 14.87
C GLY A 166 -4.94 -7.61 15.02
N ASN A 167 -4.59 -6.44 14.47
CA ASN A 167 -5.41 -5.23 14.65
C ASN A 167 -6.67 -5.29 13.77
N VAL A 168 -7.82 -5.34 14.41
CA VAL A 168 -9.15 -5.39 13.78
C VAL A 168 -10.07 -4.27 14.26
N ALA A 169 -9.52 -3.21 14.87
CA ALA A 169 -10.32 -2.12 15.45
C ALA A 169 -11.21 -1.43 14.40
N ASP A 170 -10.71 -1.30 13.17
CA ASP A 170 -11.40 -0.63 12.06
C ASP A 170 -11.87 -1.61 10.97
N ALA A 171 -11.78 -2.92 11.25
CA ALA A 171 -12.09 -3.96 10.29
C ALA A 171 -13.59 -4.23 10.17
N ASP A 172 -14.04 -4.57 8.96
CA ASP A 172 -15.34 -5.19 8.75
C ASP A 172 -15.17 -6.71 8.65
N LEU A 173 -15.23 -7.39 9.80
CA LEU A 173 -15.03 -8.84 9.88
C LEU A 173 -16.11 -9.65 9.15
N ALA A 174 -17.30 -9.07 8.95
CA ALA A 174 -18.39 -9.76 8.26
C ALA A 174 -18.19 -9.72 6.74
N GLU A 175 -17.74 -8.59 6.20
CA GLU A 175 -17.51 -8.41 4.76
C GLU A 175 -16.13 -8.89 4.30
N TRP A 176 -15.13 -8.96 5.18
CA TRP A 176 -13.74 -9.29 4.81
C TRP A 176 -13.64 -10.56 3.94
N PRO A 177 -14.27 -11.71 4.27
CA PRO A 177 -14.18 -12.90 3.42
C PRO A 177 -14.69 -12.65 1.99
N THR A 178 -15.82 -11.95 1.85
CA THR A 178 -16.40 -11.61 0.54
C THR A 178 -15.51 -10.63 -0.22
N SER A 179 -14.87 -9.68 0.46
CA SER A 179 -13.88 -8.79 -0.15
C SER A 179 -12.68 -9.56 -0.70
N VAL A 180 -12.18 -10.57 0.03
CA VAL A 180 -11.11 -11.46 -0.46
C VAL A 180 -11.57 -12.31 -1.65
N GLU A 181 -12.81 -12.78 -1.66
CA GLU A 181 -13.38 -13.48 -2.82
C GLU A 181 -13.43 -12.59 -4.07
N ARG A 182 -13.73 -11.28 -3.91
CA ARG A 182 -13.69 -10.33 -5.03
C ARG A 182 -12.27 -10.17 -5.57
N ILE A 183 -11.25 -10.10 -4.71
CA ILE A 183 -9.84 -10.08 -5.12
C ILE A 183 -9.50 -11.34 -5.92
N GLN A 184 -9.79 -12.51 -5.37
CA GLN A 184 -9.51 -13.81 -6.01
C GLN A 184 -10.21 -13.94 -7.38
N LYS A 185 -11.45 -13.47 -7.49
CA LYS A 185 -12.21 -13.52 -8.74
C LYS A 185 -11.66 -12.55 -9.79
N HIS A 186 -11.18 -11.39 -9.38
CA HIS A 186 -10.72 -10.33 -10.28
C HIS A 186 -9.26 -10.53 -10.73
N TYR A 187 -8.41 -11.10 -9.87
CA TYR A 187 -7.00 -11.39 -10.17
C TYR A 187 -6.65 -12.89 -10.01
N PRO A 188 -7.33 -13.82 -10.71
CA PRO A 188 -7.07 -15.25 -10.60
C PRO A 188 -5.69 -15.66 -11.12
N GLU A 189 -5.05 -14.83 -11.95
CA GLU A 189 -3.74 -15.09 -12.56
C GLU A 189 -2.55 -14.53 -11.77
N ALA A 190 -2.77 -13.91 -10.60
CA ALA A 190 -1.68 -13.43 -9.76
C ALA A 190 -0.73 -14.58 -9.36
N GLU A 191 0.56 -14.41 -9.62
CA GLU A 191 1.62 -15.39 -9.33
C GLU A 191 2.30 -15.11 -8.00
N VAL A 192 2.41 -13.83 -7.63
CA VAL A 192 3.00 -13.39 -6.36
C VAL A 192 2.00 -12.50 -5.63
N VAL A 193 1.73 -12.82 -4.36
CA VAL A 193 0.86 -12.02 -3.48
C VAL A 193 1.68 -11.50 -2.30
N ILE A 194 1.68 -10.18 -2.12
CA ILE A 194 2.45 -9.50 -1.07
C ILE A 194 1.49 -9.01 0.01
N PRO A 195 1.62 -9.47 1.26
CA PRO A 195 0.83 -8.97 2.38
C PRO A 195 1.36 -7.62 2.86
N GLY A 196 0.54 -6.85 3.58
CA GLY A 196 0.95 -5.58 4.19
C GLY A 196 2.00 -5.75 5.29
N HIS A 197 2.08 -6.94 5.89
CA HIS A 197 3.06 -7.31 6.91
C HIS A 197 3.45 -8.78 6.74
N GLY A 198 4.76 -9.06 6.77
CA GLY A 198 5.26 -10.43 6.70
C GLY A 198 6.05 -10.72 5.42
N LEU A 199 6.27 -12.02 5.18
CA LEU A 199 7.32 -12.59 4.32
C LEU A 199 7.72 -11.80 3.07
#